data_AF-A0A923ALZ2-F1
#
_entry.id   AF-A0A923ALZ2-F1
#
_cell.length_a   1.000
_cell.length_b   1.000
_cell.length_c   1.000
_cell.angle_alpha   90.00
_cell.angle_beta   90.00
_cell.angle_gamma   90.00
#
_symmetry.space_group_name_H-M   'P 1'
#
loop_
_entity.id
_entity.type
_entity.pdbx_description
1 polymer ?
#
loop_
_entity_poly.entity_id
_entity_poly.type
_entity_poly.pdbx_seq_one_letter_code
_entity_poly.pdbx_strand_id
1 'polypeptide(L)'
;MSEAFGISHGGESAEARFRELTGAKSAPTASDGDVLLEGYPVEIKRATTSTLNQVRAVKYIPLVAYYAPEDAWYVVPAHIVVAEAANRSRGQHTEIPFESITLNLKRLSAFRVEEGELWVRTLEAIEQGGLYPELRHEMTEVRKRARAVAQDSVARVHALLERYQIEVPAGRSRRRMRP
;
A
#
# COMPACT_ATOMS: atom_id res chain seq x y z
N MET A 1 14.63 -18.67 -24.95
CA MET A 1 13.39 -18.53 -24.17
C MET A 1 13.39 -17.13 -23.59
N SER A 2 12.58 -16.23 -24.15
CA SER A 2 12.55 -14.81 -23.78
C SER A 2 11.71 -14.63 -22.52
N GLU A 3 12.35 -14.15 -21.46
CA GLU A 3 11.70 -13.73 -20.22
C GLU A 3 10.78 -12.54 -20.50
N ALA A 4 9.49 -12.74 -20.30
CA ALA A 4 8.51 -11.67 -20.31
C ALA A 4 8.64 -10.87 -19.01
N PHE A 5 9.31 -9.71 -19.09
CA PHE A 5 9.18 -8.65 -18.10
C PHE A 5 7.75 -8.11 -18.11
N GLY A 6 6.90 -8.73 -17.29
CA GLY A 6 5.51 -8.33 -17.07
C GLY A 6 5.21 -8.21 -15.58
N ILE A 7 5.21 -6.97 -15.08
CA ILE A 7 4.60 -6.59 -13.81
C ILE A 7 3.17 -7.14 -13.80
N SER A 8 2.80 -8.10 -12.92
CA SER A 8 1.41 -8.31 -12.42
C SER A 8 1.02 -9.66 -11.78
N HIS A 9 1.87 -10.58 -11.32
CA HIS A 9 1.33 -11.81 -10.65
C HIS A 9 2.06 -12.24 -9.35
N GLY A 10 3.02 -11.44 -8.89
CA GLY A 10 3.76 -11.75 -7.66
C GLY A 10 2.91 -11.61 -6.39
N GLY A 11 2.14 -10.53 -6.28
CA GLY A 11 1.40 -10.18 -5.06
C GLY A 11 0.22 -11.11 -4.73
N GLU A 12 -0.45 -11.64 -5.75
CA GLU A 12 -1.64 -12.50 -5.59
C GLU A 12 -1.32 -13.76 -4.76
N SER A 13 -0.09 -14.29 -4.86
CA SER A 13 0.31 -15.47 -4.07
C SER A 13 0.44 -15.19 -2.58
N ALA A 14 0.90 -13.99 -2.20
CA ALA A 14 1.04 -13.62 -0.79
C ALA A 14 -0.31 -13.30 -0.15
N GLU A 15 -1.17 -12.57 -0.87
CA GLU A 15 -2.53 -12.30 -0.39
C GLU A 15 -3.34 -13.59 -0.24
N ALA A 16 -3.31 -14.48 -1.24
CA ALA A 16 -4.03 -15.76 -1.17
C ALA A 16 -3.54 -16.62 0.00
N ARG A 17 -2.20 -16.76 0.17
CA ARG A 17 -1.62 -17.51 1.30
C ARG A 17 -2.01 -16.88 2.64
N PHE A 18 -1.95 -15.56 2.78
CA PHE A 18 -2.40 -14.88 4.00
C PHE A 18 -3.86 -15.16 4.30
N ARG A 19 -4.75 -15.12 3.30
CA ARG A 19 -6.18 -15.42 3.47
C ARG A 19 -6.43 -16.87 3.89
N GLU A 20 -5.72 -17.82 3.29
CA GLU A 20 -5.79 -19.24 3.66
C GLU A 20 -5.41 -19.46 5.13
N LEU A 21 -4.34 -18.81 5.58
CA LEU A 21 -3.80 -18.97 6.93
C LEU A 21 -4.59 -18.26 8.02
N THR A 22 -5.24 -17.15 7.69
CA THR A 22 -5.90 -16.29 8.67
C THR A 22 -7.43 -16.28 8.56
N GLY A 23 -8.00 -16.84 7.49
CA GLY A 23 -9.43 -16.72 7.20
C GLY A 23 -9.86 -15.32 6.76
N ALA A 24 -8.92 -14.40 6.48
CA ALA A 24 -9.22 -13.07 5.98
C ALA A 24 -9.96 -13.11 4.63
N LYS A 25 -10.81 -12.11 4.39
CA LYS A 25 -11.58 -11.96 3.16
C LYS A 25 -10.96 -10.91 2.25
N SER A 26 -11.18 -10.97 0.95
CA SER A 26 -10.74 -9.88 0.05
C SER A 26 -11.47 -8.57 0.40
N ALA A 27 -10.74 -7.46 0.35
CA ALA A 27 -11.36 -6.15 0.52
C ALA A 27 -12.28 -5.82 -0.67
N PRO A 28 -13.40 -5.11 -0.44
CA PRO A 28 -14.33 -4.74 -1.52
C PRO A 28 -13.68 -3.77 -2.51
N THR A 29 -12.73 -2.96 -2.05
CA THR A 29 -11.97 -2.04 -2.89
C THR A 29 -10.50 -2.00 -2.50
N ALA A 30 -9.61 -1.93 -3.49
CA ALA A 30 -8.16 -1.80 -3.27
C ALA A 30 -7.75 -0.49 -2.56
N SER A 31 -8.64 0.50 -2.51
CA SER A 31 -8.42 1.76 -1.78
C SER A 31 -8.50 1.59 -0.27
N ASP A 32 -9.16 0.53 0.22
CA ASP A 32 -9.39 0.28 1.64
C ASP A 32 -8.26 -0.60 2.22
N GLY A 33 -7.73 -1.52 1.41
CA GLY A 33 -6.71 -2.50 1.77
C GLY A 33 -6.71 -3.61 0.73
N ASP A 34 -5.93 -4.67 0.95
CA ASP A 34 -5.95 -5.86 0.09
C ASP A 34 -6.93 -6.90 0.67
N VAL A 35 -6.97 -7.02 2.00
CA VAL A 35 -7.85 -7.96 2.71
C VAL A 35 -8.55 -7.31 3.92
N LEU A 36 -9.59 -7.98 4.42
CA LEU A 36 -10.29 -7.71 5.67
C LEU A 36 -10.08 -8.88 6.63
N LEU A 37 -9.43 -8.63 7.76
CA LEU A 37 -9.33 -9.58 8.88
C LEU A 37 -10.25 -9.11 10.00
N GLU A 38 -11.25 -9.91 10.37
CA GLU A 38 -12.29 -9.51 11.34
C GLU A 38 -12.96 -8.16 11.02
N GLY A 39 -13.09 -7.84 9.72
CA GLY A 39 -13.65 -6.57 9.25
C GLY A 39 -12.65 -5.41 9.20
N TYR A 40 -11.42 -5.57 9.70
CA TYR A 40 -10.37 -4.56 9.65
C TYR A 40 -9.53 -4.66 8.38
N PRO A 41 -9.27 -3.54 7.68
CA PRO A 41 -8.44 -3.54 6.49
C PRO A 41 -6.96 -3.78 6.80
N VAL A 42 -6.32 -4.58 5.95
CA VAL A 42 -4.89 -4.89 6.01
C VAL A 42 -4.29 -4.79 4.61
N GLU A 43 -3.13 -4.16 4.49
CA GLU A 43 -2.35 -4.14 3.24
C GLU A 43 -1.39 -5.33 3.22
N ILE A 44 -1.35 -6.07 2.11
CA ILE A 44 -0.45 -7.21 1.89
C ILE A 44 0.55 -6.85 0.80
N LYS A 45 1.84 -7.07 1.06
CA LYS A 45 2.90 -6.89 0.06
C LYS A 45 3.80 -8.11 -0.03
N ARG A 46 4.03 -8.57 -1.25
CA ARG A 46 5.12 -9.50 -1.53
C ARG A 46 6.39 -8.74 -1.88
N ALA A 47 7.51 -9.16 -1.31
CA ALA A 47 8.84 -8.73 -1.67
C ALA A 47 9.66 -9.90 -2.22
N THR A 48 10.37 -9.67 -3.32
CA THR A 48 11.41 -10.55 -3.87
C THR A 48 12.82 -10.04 -3.58
N THR A 49 12.92 -8.83 -3.04
CA THR A 49 14.15 -8.22 -2.51
C THR A 49 13.85 -7.70 -1.11
N SER A 50 14.88 -7.34 -0.34
CA SER A 50 14.69 -6.72 0.99
C SER A 50 13.95 -5.37 0.97
N THR A 51 13.64 -4.83 -0.22
CA THR A 51 12.89 -3.58 -0.38
C THR A 51 11.44 -3.85 -0.77
N LEU A 52 10.51 -3.39 0.06
CA LEU A 52 9.09 -3.25 -0.27
C LEU A 52 8.89 -1.92 -1.00
N ASN A 53 8.25 -1.93 -2.15
CA ASN A 53 7.94 -0.73 -2.91
C ASN A 53 6.49 -0.31 -2.73
N GLN A 54 6.20 0.97 -3.01
CA GLN A 54 4.85 1.50 -3.10
C GLN A 54 3.98 1.30 -1.84
N VAL A 55 4.60 1.38 -0.66
CA VAL A 55 3.88 1.33 0.62
C VAL A 55 3.20 2.67 0.86
N ARG A 56 1.89 2.66 1.12
CA ARG A 56 1.06 3.86 1.27
C ARG A 56 0.71 4.12 2.74
N ALA A 57 1.59 4.82 3.46
CA ALA A 57 1.38 5.17 4.86
C ALA A 57 0.08 5.97 5.08
N VAL A 58 -0.33 6.77 4.09
CA VAL A 58 -1.55 7.58 4.09
C VAL A 58 -2.86 6.78 4.28
N LYS A 59 -2.85 5.45 4.09
CA LYS A 59 -4.01 4.61 4.38
C LYS A 59 -4.24 4.40 5.88
N TYR A 60 -3.20 4.53 6.70
CA TYR A 60 -3.22 4.21 8.14
C TYR A 60 -3.84 2.84 8.46
N ILE A 61 -3.34 1.82 7.78
CA ILE A 61 -3.70 0.40 7.99
C ILE A 61 -2.43 -0.41 8.23
N PRO A 62 -2.50 -1.53 8.97
CA PRO A 62 -1.35 -2.42 9.14
C PRO A 62 -0.83 -2.93 7.80
N LEU A 63 0.48 -3.15 7.75
CA LEU A 63 1.17 -3.74 6.61
C LEU A 63 1.64 -5.15 6.97
N VAL A 64 1.20 -6.14 6.21
CA VAL A 64 1.76 -7.48 6.24
C VAL A 64 2.65 -7.65 5.01
N ALA A 65 3.90 -8.05 5.23
CA ALA A 65 4.84 -8.27 4.15
C ALA A 65 5.32 -9.72 4.13
N TYR A 66 5.28 -10.33 2.95
CA TYR A 66 5.85 -11.65 2.69
C TYR A 66 7.15 -11.50 1.91
N TYR A 67 8.26 -11.92 2.50
CA TYR A 67 9.58 -11.94 1.88
C TYR A 67 9.88 -13.33 1.32
N ALA A 68 9.57 -13.49 0.04
CA ALA A 68 9.63 -14.80 -0.63
C ALA A 68 11.01 -15.50 -0.59
N PRO A 69 12.16 -14.81 -0.71
CA PRO A 69 13.47 -15.46 -0.65
C PRO A 69 13.79 -16.19 0.66
N GLU A 70 13.20 -15.78 1.79
CA GLU A 70 13.43 -16.39 3.10
C GLU A 70 12.17 -17.07 3.67
N ASP A 71 11.10 -17.16 2.88
CA ASP A 71 9.76 -17.57 3.33
C ASP A 71 9.32 -16.85 4.62
N ALA A 72 9.65 -15.56 4.76
CA ALA A 72 9.50 -14.84 6.01
C ALA A 72 8.33 -13.86 5.99
N TRP A 73 7.56 -13.80 7.08
CA TRP A 73 6.46 -12.87 7.26
C TRP A 73 6.82 -11.73 8.21
N TYR A 74 6.26 -10.55 7.94
CA TYR A 74 6.39 -9.36 8.77
C TYR A 74 5.02 -8.74 8.97
N VAL A 75 4.69 -8.33 10.18
CA VAL A 75 3.43 -7.66 10.51
C VAL A 75 3.72 -6.34 11.20
N VAL A 76 3.51 -5.25 10.47
CA VAL A 76 3.91 -3.90 10.89
C VAL A 76 2.66 -3.06 11.22
N PRO A 77 2.55 -2.55 12.45
CA PRO A 77 1.46 -1.65 12.83
C PRO A 77 1.46 -0.35 12.00
N ALA A 78 0.28 0.22 11.78
CA ALA A 78 0.10 1.41 10.94
C ALA A 78 0.96 2.62 11.38
N HIS A 79 1.04 2.87 12.69
CA HIS A 79 1.80 4.01 13.24
C HIS A 79 3.31 3.88 12.99
N ILE A 80 3.85 2.67 12.92
CA ILE A 80 5.25 2.42 12.57
C ILE A 80 5.51 2.70 11.09
N VAL A 81 4.59 2.28 10.21
CA VAL A 81 4.66 2.62 8.77
C VAL A 81 4.65 4.13 8.56
N VAL A 82 3.83 4.86 9.33
CA VAL A 82 3.80 6.33 9.32
C VAL A 82 5.10 6.92 9.84
N ALA A 83 5.66 6.41 10.93
CA ALA A 83 6.94 6.89 11.47
C ALA A 83 8.09 6.72 10.45
N GLU A 84 8.14 5.59 9.75
CA GLU A 84 9.10 5.36 8.67
C GLU A 84 8.92 6.31 7.48
N ALA A 85 7.68 6.73 7.19
CA ALA A 85 7.38 7.72 6.18
C ALA A 85 7.76 9.14 6.61
N ALA A 86 7.47 9.51 7.85
CA ALA A 86 7.71 10.84 8.40
C ALA A 86 9.19 11.24 8.44
N ASN A 87 10.08 10.25 8.51
CA ASN A 87 11.54 10.45 8.46
C ASN A 87 12.07 10.78 7.05
N ARG A 88 11.20 11.08 6.08
CA ARG A 88 11.57 11.34 4.69
C ARG A 88 11.07 12.70 4.24
N SER A 89 11.86 13.33 3.38
CA SER A 89 11.48 14.59 2.74
C SER A 89 10.55 14.41 1.54
N ARG A 90 10.50 13.22 0.93
CA ARG A 90 9.66 12.91 -0.23
C ARG A 90 9.28 11.43 -0.31
N GLY A 91 8.28 11.12 -1.14
CA GLY A 91 7.88 9.76 -1.48
C GLY A 91 8.75 9.13 -2.58
N GLN A 92 8.46 7.88 -2.92
CA GLN A 92 9.14 7.13 -3.99
C GLN A 92 8.86 7.74 -5.38
N HIS A 93 7.66 8.26 -5.58
CA HIS A 93 7.18 8.80 -6.86
C HIS A 93 6.40 10.11 -6.71
N THR A 94 6.40 10.68 -5.51
CA THR A 94 5.56 11.81 -5.13
C THR A 94 6.34 12.73 -4.20
N GLU A 95 5.96 14.00 -4.14
CA GLU A 95 6.52 14.96 -3.17
C GLU A 95 5.97 14.72 -1.76
N ILE A 96 4.85 14.01 -1.63
CA ILE A 96 4.24 13.68 -0.35
C ILE A 96 4.78 12.33 0.14
N PRO A 97 5.59 12.28 1.21
CA PRO A 97 6.22 11.04 1.70
C PRO A 97 5.21 10.00 2.20
N PHE A 98 3.96 10.38 2.42
CA PHE A 98 2.93 9.44 2.90
C PHE A 98 2.21 8.68 1.77
N GLU A 99 2.27 9.18 0.54
CA GLU A 99 1.52 8.59 -0.58
C GLU A 99 2.14 7.30 -1.11
N SER A 100 3.47 7.20 -1.10
CA SER A 100 4.19 6.04 -1.58
C SER A 100 5.63 6.09 -1.09
N ILE A 101 6.09 5.07 -0.35
CA ILE A 101 7.48 4.92 0.06
C ILE A 101 8.00 3.52 -0.20
N THR A 102 9.31 3.40 -0.18
CA THR A 102 10.00 2.12 -0.07
C THR A 102 10.27 1.79 1.39
N LEU A 103 10.03 0.57 1.85
CA LEU A 103 10.48 0.12 3.16
C LEU A 103 11.55 -0.95 3.02
N ASN A 104 12.54 -0.97 3.92
CA ASN A 104 13.54 -2.02 3.96
C ASN A 104 13.19 -3.02 5.06
N LEU A 105 12.94 -4.27 4.69
CA LEU A 105 12.59 -5.36 5.60
C LEU A 105 13.63 -5.59 6.69
N LYS A 106 14.91 -5.32 6.43
CA LYS A 106 15.97 -5.43 7.45
C LYS A 106 15.78 -4.46 8.61
N ARG A 107 15.20 -3.28 8.35
CA ARG A 107 14.84 -2.28 9.39
C ARG A 107 13.58 -2.67 10.15
N LEU A 108 12.82 -3.62 9.63
CA LEU A 108 11.57 -4.11 10.19
C LEU A 108 11.74 -5.48 10.85
N SER A 109 12.98 -5.91 11.15
CA SER A 109 13.28 -7.24 11.71
C SER A 109 12.54 -7.52 13.03
N ALA A 110 12.30 -6.50 13.85
CA ALA A 110 11.51 -6.61 15.09
C ALA A 110 10.04 -6.99 14.86
N PHE A 111 9.54 -6.88 13.62
CA PHE A 111 8.18 -7.19 13.23
C PHE A 111 8.08 -8.52 12.46
N ARG A 112 9.17 -9.27 12.36
CA ARG A 112 9.15 -10.62 11.78
C ARG A 112 8.30 -11.53 12.65
N VAL A 113 7.49 -12.38 12.02
CA VAL A 113 6.60 -13.33 12.69
C VAL A 113 6.63 -14.68 12.00
N GLU A 114 6.29 -15.72 12.73
CA GLU A 114 6.08 -17.04 12.15
C GLU A 114 4.71 -17.13 11.46
N GLU A 115 4.60 -18.03 10.49
CA GLU A 115 3.38 -18.18 9.69
C GLU A 115 2.14 -18.49 10.55
N GLY A 116 2.29 -19.36 11.55
CA GLY A 116 1.21 -19.74 12.47
C GLY A 116 0.74 -18.59 13.38
N GLU A 117 1.49 -17.49 13.46
CA GLU A 117 1.17 -16.35 14.32
C GLU A 117 0.51 -15.20 13.55
N LEU A 118 0.41 -15.29 12.22
CA LEU A 118 -0.06 -14.21 11.35
C LEU A 118 -1.41 -13.63 11.80
N TRP A 119 -2.37 -14.49 12.18
CA TRP A 119 -3.68 -14.04 12.63
C TRP A 119 -3.59 -13.18 13.91
N VAL A 120 -2.96 -13.72 14.95
CA VAL A 120 -2.83 -13.04 16.26
C VAL A 120 -2.04 -11.75 16.12
N ARG A 121 -0.88 -11.81 15.46
CA ARG A 121 0.03 -10.66 15.33
C ARG A 121 -0.57 -9.55 14.47
N THR A 122 -1.41 -9.89 13.49
CA THR A 122 -2.13 -8.88 12.70
C THR A 122 -3.19 -8.18 13.52
N LEU A 123 -3.95 -8.89 14.36
CA LEU A 123 -4.91 -8.28 15.28
C LEU A 123 -4.23 -7.38 16.31
N GLU A 124 -3.11 -7.81 16.88
CA GLU A 124 -2.31 -6.97 17.78
C GLU A 124 -1.79 -5.72 17.08
N ALA A 125 -1.35 -5.82 15.82
CA ALA A 125 -0.92 -4.66 15.04
C ALA A 125 -2.07 -3.68 14.73
N ILE A 126 -3.29 -4.19 14.54
CA ILE A 126 -4.51 -3.38 14.42
C ILE A 126 -4.76 -2.63 15.73
N GLU A 127 -4.75 -3.33 16.86
CA GLU A 127 -4.98 -2.75 18.18
C GLU A 127 -3.94 -1.68 18.51
N GLN A 128 -2.65 -1.98 18.32
CA GLN A 128 -1.56 -1.02 18.53
C GLN A 128 -1.69 0.21 17.63
N GLY A 129 -2.12 0.05 16.38
CA GLY A 129 -2.43 1.18 15.50
C GLY A 129 -3.62 2.02 15.98
N GLY A 130 -4.58 1.39 16.66
CA GLY A 130 -5.75 2.02 17.28
C GLY A 130 -5.42 2.91 18.49
N LEU A 131 -4.30 2.67 19.17
CA LEU A 131 -3.85 3.47 20.34
C LEU A 131 -3.52 4.94 20.01
N TYR A 132 -3.38 5.30 18.73
CA TYR A 132 -3.01 6.64 18.28
C TYR A 132 -4.09 7.27 17.38
N PRO A 133 -5.27 7.61 17.92
CA PRO A 133 -6.39 8.13 17.14
C PRO A 133 -6.10 9.50 16.51
N GLU A 134 -5.32 10.35 17.16
CA GLU A 134 -4.90 11.66 16.62
C GLU A 134 -4.01 11.49 15.38
N LEU A 135 -3.05 10.54 15.42
CA LEU A 135 -2.22 10.23 14.27
C LEU A 135 -3.06 9.70 13.10
N ARG A 136 -4.03 8.82 13.37
CA ARG A 136 -5.00 8.36 12.35
C ARG A 136 -5.77 9.52 11.73
N HIS A 137 -6.21 10.46 12.56
CA HIS A 137 -6.92 11.65 12.11
C HIS A 137 -6.05 12.50 11.18
N GLU A 138 -4.82 12.81 11.59
CA GLU A 138 -3.87 13.57 10.77
C GLU A 138 -3.58 12.88 9.43
N MET A 139 -3.39 11.56 9.41
CA MET A 139 -3.19 10.82 8.16
C MET A 139 -4.43 10.86 7.25
N THR A 140 -5.62 10.90 7.84
CA THR A 140 -6.87 11.10 7.10
C THR A 140 -6.92 12.49 6.47
N GLU A 141 -6.51 13.52 7.20
CA GLU A 141 -6.43 14.90 6.69
C GLU A 141 -5.37 15.05 5.59
N VAL A 142 -4.18 14.43 5.75
CA VAL A 142 -3.16 14.35 4.69
C VAL A 142 -3.74 13.74 3.42
N ARG A 143 -4.48 12.62 3.53
CA ARG A 143 -5.13 11.97 2.38
C ARG A 143 -6.12 12.89 1.67
N LYS A 144 -6.96 13.59 2.44
CA LYS A 144 -7.96 14.52 1.91
C LYS A 144 -7.29 15.68 1.18
N ARG A 145 -6.28 16.30 1.79
CA ARG A 145 -5.54 17.42 1.19
C ARG A 145 -4.82 17.01 -0.08
N ALA A 146 -4.13 15.88 -0.07
CA ALA A 146 -3.46 15.34 -1.27
C ALA A 146 -4.45 15.14 -2.43
N ARG A 147 -5.62 14.55 -2.13
CA ARG A 147 -6.68 14.36 -3.13
C ARG A 147 -7.23 15.68 -3.67
N ALA A 148 -7.50 16.66 -2.80
CA ALA A 148 -8.00 17.97 -3.20
C ALA A 148 -6.99 18.69 -4.12
N VAL A 149 -5.71 18.72 -3.72
CA VAL A 149 -4.63 19.32 -4.53
C VAL A 149 -4.53 18.62 -5.89
N ALA A 150 -4.61 17.30 -5.94
CA ALA A 150 -4.58 16.55 -7.19
C ALA A 150 -5.77 16.90 -8.10
N GLN A 151 -6.98 16.93 -7.56
CA GLN A 151 -8.20 17.28 -8.30
C GLN A 151 -8.14 18.71 -8.86
N ASP A 152 -7.78 19.68 -8.02
CA ASP A 152 -7.66 21.07 -8.43
C ASP A 152 -6.58 21.27 -9.49
N SER A 153 -5.44 20.57 -9.33
CA SER A 153 -4.33 20.66 -10.29
C SER A 153 -4.73 20.06 -11.64
N VAL A 154 -5.41 18.91 -11.65
CA VAL A 154 -5.97 18.31 -12.86
C VAL A 154 -6.95 19.26 -13.54
N ALA A 155 -7.88 19.86 -12.80
CA ALA A 155 -8.85 20.80 -13.36
C ALA A 155 -8.18 22.03 -13.98
N ARG A 156 -7.20 22.64 -13.30
CA ARG A 156 -6.44 23.80 -13.82
C ARG A 156 -5.64 23.44 -15.08
N VAL A 157 -4.97 22.29 -15.08
CA VAL A 157 -4.20 21.84 -16.24
C VAL A 157 -5.12 21.57 -17.43
N HIS A 158 -6.27 20.91 -17.22
CA HIS A 158 -7.26 20.70 -18.28
C HIS A 158 -7.78 22.02 -18.87
N ALA A 159 -8.13 23.00 -18.04
CA ALA A 159 -8.59 24.30 -18.50
C ALA A 159 -7.53 25.01 -19.37
N LEU A 160 -6.24 24.86 -19.04
CA LEU A 160 -5.14 25.41 -19.85
C LEU A 160 -4.97 24.63 -21.16
N LEU A 161 -5.01 23.30 -21.12
CA LEU A 161 -4.92 22.47 -22.33
C LEU A 161 -6.03 22.81 -23.33
N GLU A 162 -7.27 22.99 -22.84
CA GLU A 162 -8.41 23.42 -23.64
C GLU A 162 -8.21 24.83 -24.20
N ARG A 163 -7.81 25.79 -23.35
CA ARG A 163 -7.52 27.18 -23.77
C ARG A 163 -6.47 27.27 -24.87
N TYR A 164 -5.45 26.43 -24.82
CA TYR A 164 -4.36 26.39 -25.81
C TYR A 164 -4.63 25.42 -26.98
N GLN A 165 -5.81 24.79 -27.04
CA GLN A 165 -6.17 23.80 -28.06
C GLN A 165 -5.12 22.67 -28.21
N ILE A 166 -4.50 22.29 -27.10
CA ILE A 166 -3.52 21.21 -27.09
C ILE A 166 -4.29 19.89 -27.09
N GLU A 167 -4.33 19.23 -28.24
CA GLU A 167 -4.93 17.91 -28.36
C GLU A 167 -4.10 16.87 -27.60
N VAL A 168 -4.74 16.17 -26.67
CA VAL A 168 -4.15 14.95 -26.09
C VAL A 168 -4.50 13.81 -27.05
N PRO A 169 -3.52 13.19 -27.73
CA PRO A 169 -3.79 12.03 -28.57
C PRO A 169 -4.54 11.00 -27.74
N ALA A 170 -5.62 10.44 -28.27
CA ALA A 170 -6.39 9.41 -27.56
C ALA A 170 -5.42 8.30 -27.12
N GLY A 171 -5.10 8.27 -25.83
CA GLY A 171 -4.17 7.30 -25.27
C GLY A 171 -4.68 5.90 -25.58
N ARG A 172 -3.78 4.96 -25.91
CA ARG A 172 -4.13 3.55 -26.08
C ARG A 172 -4.89 3.09 -24.84
N SER A 173 -6.23 3.06 -24.94
CA SER A 173 -7.09 2.48 -23.93
C SER A 173 -6.63 1.04 -23.78
N ARG A 174 -5.99 0.72 -22.65
CA ARG A 174 -5.72 -0.66 -22.27
C ARG A 174 -7.08 -1.30 -22.07
N ARG A 175 -7.62 -1.88 -23.15
CA ARG A 175 -8.75 -2.82 -23.09
C ARG A 175 -8.41 -3.82 -22.00
N ARG A 176 -9.09 -3.72 -20.86
CA ARG A 176 -9.25 -4.83 -19.94
C ARG A 176 -10.00 -5.89 -20.74
N MET A 177 -9.28 -6.86 -21.31
CA MET A 177 -9.88 -8.15 -21.61
C MET A 177 -10.28 -8.72 -20.25
N ARG A 178 -11.58 -8.73 -19.97
CA ARG A 178 -12.14 -9.60 -18.95
C ARG A 178 -12.32 -10.99 -19.59
N PRO A 179 -12.19 -12.07 -18.79
CA PRO A 179 -12.29 -13.45 -19.26
C PRO A 179 -13.65 -13.75 -19.90
#